data_AF-A0A538RQN9-F1
#
_entry.id   AF-A0A538RQN9-F1
#
_cell.length_a   1.000
_cell.length_b   1.000
_cell.length_c   1.000
_cell.angle_alpha   90.00
_cell.angle_beta   90.00
_cell.angle_gamma   90.00
#
_symmetry.space_group_name_H-M   'P 1'
#
loop_
_entity.id
_entity.type
_entity.pdbx_description
1 polymer ?
#
loop_
_entity_poly.entity_id
_entity_poly.type
_entity_poly.pdbx_seq_one_letter_code
_entity_poly.pdbx_strand_id
1 'polypeptide(L)' 'MPDTLRLTITADLHLGIRKSGDEATRLLTDFLRADPPDLLVLAGDQGAGDEFAACLKLFQDLPCQKALVPGNHDI' A
#
# COMPACT_ATOMS: atom_id res chain seq x y z
N MET A 1 -19.55 6.21 -22.35
CA MET A 1 -19.84 5.58 -21.04
C MET A 1 -19.16 6.44 -20.01
N PRO A 2 -19.70 6.68 -18.80
CA PRO A 2 -18.88 7.30 -17.77
C PRO A 2 -17.65 6.41 -17.56
N ASP A 3 -16.47 7.00 -17.44
CA ASP A 3 -15.25 6.25 -17.15
C ASP A 3 -15.43 5.53 -15.81
N THR A 4 -15.30 4.21 -15.80
CA THR A 4 -15.41 3.39 -14.60
C THR A 4 -14.18 3.66 -13.72
N LEU A 5 -14.38 4.21 -12.53
CA LEU A 5 -13.32 4.43 -11.55
C LEU A 5 -12.92 3.10 -10.89
N ARG A 6 -11.64 2.73 -10.92
CA ARG A 6 -11.09 1.56 -10.25
C ARG A 6 -10.35 1.94 -8.98
N LEU A 7 -10.80 1.39 -7.86
CA LEU A 7 -10.17 1.56 -6.56
C LEU A 7 -9.47 0.27 -6.15
N THR A 8 -8.29 0.40 -5.56
CA THR A 8 -7.64 -0.65 -4.78
C THR A 8 -7.57 -0.22 -3.33
N ILE A 9 -7.91 -1.14 -2.42
CA ILE A 9 -7.87 -0.89 -0.97
C ILE A 9 -7.05 -2.01 -0.35
N THR A 10 -6.10 -1.66 0.52
CA THR A 10 -5.31 -2.62 1.30
C THR A 10 -5.04 -2.05 2.71
N ALA A 11 -4.71 -2.93 3.65
CA ALA A 11 -4.44 -2.63 5.04
C ALA A 11 -3.57 -3.75 5.63
N ASP A 12 -3.07 -3.56 6.84
CA ASP A 12 -2.39 -4.60 7.62
C ASP A 12 -1.19 -5.23 6.89
N LEU A 13 -0.42 -4.39 6.19
CA LEU A 13 0.80 -4.83 5.53
C LEU A 13 1.88 -5.21 6.55
N HIS A 14 1.90 -4.54 7.72
CA HIS A 14 2.77 -4.86 8.85
C HIS A 14 4.25 -5.05 8.43
N LEU A 15 4.74 -4.18 7.53
CA LEU A 15 6.09 -4.28 7.00
C LEU A 15 7.12 -4.33 8.15
N GLY A 16 8.03 -5.31 8.07
CA GLY A 16 9.08 -5.55 9.05
C GLY A 16 8.74 -6.55 10.15
N ILE A 17 7.47 -6.98 10.30
CA ILE A 17 7.10 -7.97 11.32
C ILE A 17 7.42 -9.39 10.86
N ARG A 18 7.16 -9.73 9.58
CA ARG A 18 7.36 -11.09 9.05
C ARG A 18 7.91 -11.06 7.63
N LYS A 19 9.00 -11.79 7.39
CA LYS A 19 9.64 -11.90 6.07
C LYS A 19 8.68 -12.29 4.93
N SER A 20 7.78 -13.24 5.18
CA SER A 20 6.80 -13.66 4.18
C SER A 20 5.75 -12.58 3.88
N GLY A 21 5.42 -11.74 4.88
CA GLY A 21 4.53 -10.59 4.70
C GLY A 21 5.23 -9.46 3.92
N ASP A 22 6.51 -9.24 4.19
CA ASP A 22 7.32 -8.27 3.44
C ASP A 22 7.43 -8.66 1.96
N GLU A 23 7.61 -9.96 1.68
CA GLU A 23 7.61 -10.49 0.31
C GLU A 23 6.24 -10.31 -0.36
N ALA A 24 5.15 -10.63 0.33
CA ALA A 24 3.79 -10.41 -0.18
C ALA A 24 3.52 -8.92 -0.50
N THR A 25 4.03 -8.01 0.33
CA THR A 25 3.91 -6.56 0.11
C THR A 25 4.66 -6.11 -1.14
N ARG A 26 5.84 -6.69 -1.42
CA ARG A 26 6.59 -6.44 -2.66
C ARG A 26 5.83 -6.95 -3.88
N LEU A 27 5.31 -8.18 -3.82
CA LEU A 27 4.52 -8.77 -4.89
C LEU A 27 3.23 -7.97 -5.19
N LEU A 28 2.56 -7.47 -4.14
CA LEU A 28 1.42 -6.56 -4.29
C LEU A 28 1.83 -5.29 -5.03
N THR A 29 2.96 -4.69 -4.64
CA THR A 29 3.47 -3.47 -5.27
C THR A 29 3.78 -3.69 -6.75
N ASP A 30 4.40 -4.82 -7.11
CA ASP A 30 4.71 -5.19 -8.49
C ASP A 30 3.44 -5.40 -9.32
N PHE A 31 2.43 -6.06 -8.74
CA PHE A 31 1.12 -6.23 -9.36
C PHE A 31 0.46 -4.88 -9.67
N LEU A 32 0.48 -3.94 -8.71
CA LEU A 32 -0.10 -2.60 -8.91
C LEU A 32 0.68 -1.76 -9.93
N ARG A 33 1.99 -1.98 -10.08
CA ARG A 33 2.79 -1.30 -11.12
C ARG A 33 2.43 -1.78 -12.52
N ALA A 34 2.10 -3.08 -12.67
CA ALA A 34 1.73 -3.65 -13.96
C ALA A 34 0.37 -3.16 -14.46
N ASP A 35 -0.57 -2.89 -13.55
CA ASP A 35 -1.91 -2.40 -13.88
C ASP A 35 -2.43 -1.41 -12.81
N PRO A 36 -2.02 -0.13 -12.88
CA PRO A 36 -2.30 0.86 -11.85
C PRO A 36 -3.80 1.20 -11.71
N PRO A 37 -4.37 1.26 -10.48
CA PRO A 37 -5.73 1.74 -10.27
C PRO A 37 -5.80 3.26 -10.44
N ASP A 38 -7.01 3.82 -10.45
CA ASP A 38 -7.17 5.28 -10.40
C ASP A 38 -6.86 5.82 -8.99
N LEU A 39 -7.23 5.04 -7.96
CA LEU A 39 -7.01 5.36 -6.54
C LEU A 39 -6.56 4.13 -5.76
N LEU A 40 -5.46 4.28 -5.01
CA LEU A 40 -5.02 3.36 -3.96
C LEU A 40 -5.37 3.92 -2.59
N VAL A 41 -6.01 3.11 -1.74
CA VAL A 41 -6.31 3.43 -0.35
C VAL A 41 -5.50 2.50 0.57
N LEU A 42 -4.65 3.09 1.41
CA LEU A 42 -3.89 2.43 2.47
C LEU A 42 -4.62 2.63 3.81
N ALA A 43 -5.37 1.63 4.24
CA ALA A 43 -6.35 1.73 5.33
C ALA A 43 -5.83 1.21 6.68
N GLY A 44 -4.62 1.62 7.04
CA GLY A 44 -4.00 1.36 8.35
C GLY A 44 -3.05 0.17 8.41
N ASP A 45 -2.14 0.23 9.38
CA ASP A 45 -1.15 -0.79 9.74
C ASP A 45 -0.23 -1.17 8.56
N GLN A 46 0.42 -0.15 7.99
CA GLN A 46 1.30 -0.29 6.84
C GLN A 46 2.68 -0.83 7.25
N GLY A 47 3.31 -0.25 8.26
CA GLY A 47 4.66 -0.61 8.67
C GLY A 47 4.85 -0.41 10.16
N ALA A 48 5.51 -1.36 10.82
CA ALA A 48 5.67 -1.34 12.27
C ALA A 48 6.83 -0.43 12.68
N GLY A 49 6.54 0.59 13.49
CA GLY A 49 7.56 1.52 14.00
C GLY A 49 8.32 2.22 12.88
N ASP A 50 9.65 2.07 12.84
CA ASP A 50 10.52 2.74 11.86
C ASP A 50 10.25 2.33 10.39
N GLU A 51 9.54 1.22 10.17
CA GLU A 51 9.22 0.71 8.84
C GLU A 51 8.03 1.41 8.19
N PHE A 52 7.28 2.25 8.92
CA PHE A 52 6.13 2.97 8.36
C PHE A 52 6.52 3.77 7.11
N ALA A 53 7.55 4.61 7.21
CA ALA A 53 8.04 5.41 6.08
C ALA A 53 8.63 4.54 4.96
N ALA A 54 9.28 3.42 5.30
CA ALA A 54 9.81 2.49 4.32
C ALA A 54 8.69 1.81 3.52
N CYS A 55 7.57 1.47 4.17
CA CYS A 55 6.40 0.90 3.53
C CYS A 55 5.76 1.88 2.54
N LEU A 56 5.58 3.15 2.93
CA LEU A 56 5.01 4.16 2.03
C LEU A 56 5.86 4.39 0.76
N LYS A 57 7.19 4.26 0.87
CA LYS A 57 8.10 4.39 -0.28
C LYS A 57 7.87 3.31 -1.34
N LEU A 58 7.34 2.14 -0.99
CA LEU A 58 7.04 1.08 -1.97
C LEU A 58 5.98 1.54 -2.98
N PHE A 59 4.99 2.31 -2.51
CA PHE A 59 3.86 2.77 -3.28
C PHE A 59 4.06 4.17 -3.91
N GLN A 60 5.13 4.90 -3.55
CA GLN A 60 5.30 6.33 -3.89
C GLN A 60 5.17 6.62 -5.40
N ASP A 61 5.76 5.76 -6.23
CA ASP A 61 5.91 5.96 -7.68
C ASP A 61 4.76 5.33 -8.49
N LEU A 62 3.76 4.73 -7.83
CA LEU A 62 2.58 4.22 -8.53
C LEU A 62 1.85 5.39 -9.23
N PRO A 63 1.50 5.28 -10.52
CA PRO A 63 0.85 6.36 -11.27
C PRO A 63 -0.65 6.41 -10.97
N CYS A 64 -1.01 6.62 -9.70
CA CYS A 64 -2.38 6.72 -9.21
C CYS A 64 -2.52 7.73 -8.08
N GLN A 65 -3.75 8.16 -7.81
CA GLN A 65 -4.09 8.89 -6.59
C GLN A 65 -3.92 7.98 -5.36
N LYS A 66 -3.57 8.57 -4.23
CA LYS A 66 -3.28 7.83 -3.00
C LYS A 66 -3.99 8.48 -1.83
N ALA A 67 -4.65 7.67 -1.02
CA ALA A 67 -5.22 8.07 0.27
C ALA A 67 -4.69 7.15 1.36
N LEU A 68 -4.44 7.70 2.54
CA LEU A 68 -3.94 6.94 3.68
C LEU A 68 -4.66 7.37 4.96
N VAL A 69 -5.01 6.38 5.77
CA VAL A 69 -5.37 6.57 7.18
C VAL A 69 -4.43 5.68 7.99
N PRO A 70 -3.67 6.23 8.95
CA PRO A 70 -2.77 5.42 9.79
C PRO A 70 -3.57 4.53 10.74
N GLY A 71 -3.07 3.32 10.97
CA GLY A 71 -3.57 2.38 11.97
C GLY A 71 -2.87 2.52 13.32
N ASN A 72 -3.21 1.66 14.27
CA ASN A 72 -2.67 1.73 15.62
C ASN A 72 -1.21 1.26 15.74
N HIS A 73 -0.66 0.64 14.69
CA HIS A 73 0.75 0.23 14.66
C HIS A 73 1.65 1.16 13.82
N ASP A 74 1.07 2.21 13.23
CA ASP A 74 1.77 3.15 12.34
C ASP A 74 2.35 4.39 13.05
N ILE A 75 1.86 4.72 14.26
CA ILE A 75 2.22 5.94 15.04
C ILE A 75 2.74 5.57 16.43
#